data_AF-A0A851HA75-F1
#
_entry.id   AF-A0A851HA75-F1
#
_cell.length_a   1.000
_cell.length_b   1.000
_cell.length_c   1.000
_cell.angle_alpha   90.00
_cell.angle_beta   90.00
_cell.angle_gamma   90.00
#
_symmetry.space_group_name_H-M   'P 1'
#
loop_
_entity.id
_entity.type
_entity.pdbx_description
1 polymer ?
#
loop_
_entity_poly.entity_id
_entity_poly.type
_entity_poly.pdbx_seq_one_letter_code
_entity_poly.pdbx_strand_id
1 'polypeptide(L)'
;MSFDHIQQRESGLQRRLSGRQMSMIAIGGAIGTGLFLGSKFAIGFASPSVLLSYAIGGLITLLLMGCLAEMTIAHATSGSFGAFAEHYISPLAGFLVRYSYWTCIVMAVGTEVTAVAEYMQYWFP
;
A
#
# COMPACT_ATOMS: atom_id res chain seq x y z
N MET A 1 -2.28 -24.83 -6.45
CA MET A 1 -3.68 -24.35 -6.41
C MET A 1 -3.85 -23.38 -7.57
N SER A 2 -4.72 -23.62 -8.55
CA SER A 2 -4.83 -22.73 -9.72
C SER A 2 -5.39 -21.35 -9.34
N PHE A 3 -4.95 -20.29 -10.01
CA PHE A 3 -5.50 -18.93 -9.86
C PHE A 3 -7.02 -18.88 -10.08
N ASP A 4 -7.56 -19.83 -10.85
CA ASP A 4 -9.00 -19.97 -11.13
C ASP A 4 -9.85 -20.09 -9.87
N HIS A 5 -9.35 -20.80 -8.85
CA HIS A 5 -10.08 -20.95 -7.58
C HIS A 5 -10.11 -19.66 -6.77
N ILE A 6 -9.04 -18.85 -6.83
CA ILE A 6 -9.00 -17.53 -6.19
C ILE A 6 -9.94 -16.59 -6.92
N GLN A 7 -9.93 -16.62 -8.26
CA GLN A 7 -10.80 -15.81 -9.09
C GLN A 7 -12.29 -16.18 -8.91
N GLN A 8 -12.63 -17.45 -8.71
CA GLN A 8 -13.99 -17.87 -8.35
C GLN A 8 -14.47 -17.30 -7.01
N ARG A 9 -13.59 -17.21 -6.00
CA ARG A 9 -13.94 -16.58 -4.72
C ARG A 9 -14.21 -15.08 -4.85
N GLU A 10 -13.64 -14.47 -5.88
CA GLU A 10 -13.71 -13.04 -6.17
C GLU A 10 -14.70 -12.70 -7.31
N SER A 11 -15.49 -13.68 -7.78
CA SER A 11 -16.34 -13.58 -8.97
C SER A 11 -17.51 -12.59 -8.86
N GLY A 12 -17.64 -11.88 -7.73
CA GLY A 12 -18.59 -10.79 -7.54
C GLY A 12 -18.06 -9.40 -7.90
N LEU A 13 -16.74 -9.22 -8.09
CA LEU A 13 -16.16 -7.93 -8.42
C LEU A 13 -16.24 -7.62 -9.91
N GLN A 14 -16.81 -6.46 -10.26
CA GLN A 14 -16.82 -5.97 -11.64
C GLN A 14 -15.65 -5.02 -11.90
N ARG A 15 -14.85 -5.30 -12.94
CA ARG A 15 -13.77 -4.41 -13.39
C ARG A 15 -14.34 -3.22 -14.16
N ARG A 16 -14.94 -2.26 -13.44
CA ARG A 16 -15.54 -1.04 -14.01
C ARG A 16 -14.71 0.23 -13.84
N LEU A 17 -13.63 0.18 -13.06
CA LEU A 17 -12.77 1.34 -12.86
C LEU A 17 -11.99 1.65 -14.15
N SER A 18 -12.16 2.88 -14.64
CA SER A 18 -11.36 3.39 -15.75
C SER A 18 -9.90 3.57 -15.32
N GLY A 19 -8.97 3.57 -16.29
CA GLY A 19 -7.55 3.81 -16.01
C GLY A 19 -7.31 5.12 -15.25
N ARG A 20 -8.08 6.17 -15.56
CA ARG A 20 -8.03 7.46 -14.84
C ARG A 20 -8.43 7.34 -13.37
N GLN A 21 -9.49 6.58 -13.08
CA GLN A 21 -9.90 6.33 -11.69
C GLN A 21 -8.86 5.50 -10.95
N MET A 22 -8.26 4.50 -11.60
CA MET A 22 -7.18 3.72 -11.02
C MET A 22 -5.97 4.60 -10.66
N SER A 23 -5.57 5.51 -11.56
CA SER A 23 -4.48 6.47 -11.30
C SER A 23 -4.83 7.44 -10.17
N MET A 24 -6.07 7.94 -10.11
CA MET A 24 -6.52 8.80 -9.00
C MET A 24 -6.42 8.09 -7.65
N ILE A 25 -6.81 6.81 -7.58
CA ILE A 25 -6.66 6.00 -6.36
C ILE A 25 -5.19 5.84 -5.99
N ALA A 26 -4.33 5.55 -6.96
CA ALA A 26 -2.90 5.39 -6.72
C ALA A 26 -2.25 6.69 -6.21
N ILE A 27 -2.56 7.83 -6.83
CA ILE A 27 -2.05 9.14 -6.41
C ILE A 27 -2.57 9.51 -5.02
N GLY A 28 -3.87 9.33 -4.78
CA GLY A 28 -4.49 9.61 -3.48
C GLY A 28 -3.95 8.72 -2.35
N GLY A 29 -3.64 7.46 -2.64
CA GLY A 29 -3.00 6.56 -1.68
C GLY A 29 -1.52 6.86 -1.43
N ALA A 30 -0.79 7.35 -2.45
CA ALA A 30 0.62 7.69 -2.30
C ALA A 30 0.84 9.02 -1.57
N ILE A 31 -0.02 10.02 -1.82
CA ILE A 31 0.06 11.34 -1.18
C ILE A 31 -0.81 11.33 0.08
N GLY A 32 -0.24 10.88 1.19
CA GLY A 32 -0.94 10.75 2.47
C GLY A 32 -0.18 11.36 3.65
N THR A 33 -0.64 11.02 4.84
CA THR A 33 -0.05 11.49 6.11
C THR A 33 1.40 11.05 6.31
N GLY A 34 1.82 9.96 5.68
CA GLY A 34 3.22 9.53 5.66
C GLY A 34 4.18 10.56 5.02
N LEU A 35 3.73 11.28 4.00
CA LEU A 35 4.56 12.32 3.35
C LEU A 35 4.68 13.58 4.20
N PHE A 36 3.67 13.94 4.99
CA PHE A 36 3.67 15.19 5.75
C PHE A 36 4.05 14.96 7.22
N LEU A 37 3.22 14.22 7.95
CA LEU A 37 3.45 13.91 9.35
C LEU A 37 4.68 13.01 9.51
N GLY A 38 4.81 11.99 8.66
CA GLY A 38 5.98 11.10 8.65
C GLY A 38 7.28 11.86 8.35
N SER A 39 7.28 12.75 7.35
CA SER A 39 8.46 13.58 7.05
C SER A 39 8.84 14.51 8.20
N LYS A 40 7.86 15.10 8.91
CA LYS A 40 8.14 15.93 10.09
C LYS A 40 8.95 15.14 11.13
N PHE A 41 8.53 13.91 11.44
CA PHE A 41 9.27 13.02 12.34
C PHE A 41 10.64 12.61 11.78
N ALA A 42 10.70 12.23 10.50
CA ALA A 42 11.93 11.78 9.86
C ALA A 42 13.00 12.88 9.77
N ILE A 43 12.60 14.12 9.45
CA ILE A 43 13.49 15.29 9.44
C ILE A 43 13.99 15.59 10.86
N GLY A 44 13.12 15.51 11.87
CA GLY A 44 13.51 15.71 13.27
C GLY A 44 14.55 14.69 13.76
N PHE A 45 14.47 13.45 13.29
CA PHE A 45 15.39 12.38 13.68
C PHE A 45 16.69 12.37 12.86
N ALA A 46 16.59 12.41 11.53
CA ALA A 46 17.70 12.20 10.62
C ALA A 46 18.34 13.50 10.12
N SER A 47 17.71 14.66 10.34
CA SER A 47 18.21 15.98 9.90
C SER A 47 18.51 15.96 8.37
N PRO A 48 19.48 16.70 7.77
CA PRO A 48 19.70 16.70 6.32
C PRO A 48 19.87 15.31 5.67
N SER A 49 20.32 14.30 6.42
CA SER A 49 20.52 12.93 5.93
C SER A 49 19.22 12.21 5.57
N VAL A 50 18.05 12.76 5.92
CA VAL A 50 16.74 12.19 5.57
C VAL A 50 16.55 12.05 4.05
N LEU A 51 17.15 12.93 3.25
CA LEU A 51 17.11 12.86 1.78
C LEU A 51 17.76 11.58 1.26
N LEU A 52 18.88 11.17 1.85
CA LEU A 52 19.56 9.93 1.49
C LEU A 52 18.70 8.71 1.86
N SER A 53 18.06 8.75 3.04
CA SER A 53 17.13 7.70 3.46
C SER A 53 15.93 7.57 2.51
N TYR A 54 15.34 8.69 2.08
CA TYR A 54 14.26 8.68 1.10
C TYR A 54 14.71 8.19 -0.28
N ALA A 55 15.92 8.55 -0.71
CA ALA A 55 16.47 8.07 -1.98
C ALA A 55 16.64 6.54 -1.98
N ILE A 56 17.19 5.98 -0.91
CA ILE A 56 17.38 4.54 -0.76
C ILE A 56 16.03 3.83 -0.65
N GLY A 57 15.13 4.31 0.22
CA GLY A 57 13.80 3.71 0.40
C GLY A 57 12.94 3.80 -0.86
N GLY A 58 13.02 4.93 -1.59
CA GLY A 58 12.36 5.13 -2.87
C GLY A 58 12.89 4.15 -3.93
N LEU A 59 14.21 3.97 -4.02
CA LEU A 59 14.80 3.01 -4.96
C LEU A 59 14.33 1.58 -4.70
N ILE A 60 14.34 1.13 -3.43
CA ILE A 60 13.86 -0.20 -3.05
C ILE A 60 12.37 -0.36 -3.41
N THR A 61 11.56 0.65 -3.13
CA THR A 61 10.12 0.62 -3.41
C THR A 61 9.84 0.60 -4.92
N LEU A 62 10.61 1.33 -5.72
CA LEU A 62 10.50 1.32 -7.18
C LEU A 62 10.79 -0.08 -7.75
N LEU A 63 11.86 -0.74 -7.28
CA LEU A 63 12.18 -2.11 -7.69
C LEU A 63 11.08 -3.09 -7.30
N LEU A 64 10.59 -3.00 -6.05
CA LEU A 64 9.50 -3.84 -5.55
C LEU A 64 8.21 -3.67 -6.40
N MET A 65 7.82 -2.44 -6.69
CA MET A 65 6.63 -2.15 -7.50
C MET A 65 6.80 -2.61 -8.95
N GLY A 66 8.01 -2.53 -9.51
CA GLY A 66 8.32 -3.10 -10.82
C GLY A 66 8.06 -4.60 -10.87
N CYS A 67 8.60 -5.36 -9.91
CA CYS A 67 8.36 -6.80 -9.83
C CYS A 67 6.86 -7.13 -9.64
N LEU A 68 6.16 -6.37 -8.78
CA LEU A 68 4.74 -6.58 -8.54
C LEU A 68 3.90 -6.29 -9.80
N ALA A 69 4.29 -5.29 -10.60
CA ALA A 69 3.63 -4.95 -11.85
C ALA A 69 3.77 -6.09 -12.88
N GLU A 70 4.98 -6.65 -13.04
CA GLU A 70 5.22 -7.81 -13.91
C GLU A 70 4.35 -9.01 -13.52
N MET A 71 4.27 -9.32 -12.22
CA MET A 71 3.42 -10.40 -11.71
C MET A 71 1.92 -10.14 -11.95
N THR A 72 1.49 -8.88 -11.81
CA THR A 72 0.09 -8.48 -12.02
C THR A 72 -0.32 -8.57 -13.49
N ILE A 73 0.60 -8.29 -14.41
CA ILE A 73 0.37 -8.45 -15.86
C ILE A 73 0.31 -9.93 -16.22
N ALA A 74 1.20 -10.76 -15.68
CA ALA A 74 1.23 -12.20 -15.93
C ALA A 74 0.00 -12.92 -15.35
N HIS A 75 -0.48 -12.49 -14.18
CA HIS A 75 -1.58 -13.11 -13.46
C HIS A 75 -2.61 -12.06 -13.02
N ALA A 76 -3.57 -11.79 -13.90
CA ALA A 76 -4.62 -10.80 -13.68
C ALA A 76 -5.69 -11.30 -12.68
N THR A 77 -5.34 -11.32 -11.39
CA THR A 77 -6.26 -11.67 -10.28
C THR A 77 -6.70 -10.43 -9.50
N SER A 78 -7.89 -10.45 -8.90
CA SER A 78 -8.38 -9.34 -8.06
C SER A 78 -7.82 -9.39 -6.63
N GLY A 79 -7.21 -10.51 -6.24
CA GLY A 79 -6.72 -10.76 -4.90
C GLY A 79 -5.38 -10.12 -4.53
N SER A 80 -4.75 -9.40 -5.47
CA SER A 80 -3.50 -8.65 -5.29
C SER A 80 -2.34 -9.52 -4.74
N PHE A 81 -1.37 -8.92 -4.05
CA PHE A 81 -0.18 -9.60 -3.50
C PHE A 81 -0.49 -10.74 -2.53
N GLY A 82 -1.65 -10.71 -1.86
CA GLY A 82 -2.12 -11.83 -1.05
C GLY A 82 -2.37 -13.09 -1.87
N ALA A 83 -2.90 -12.94 -3.08
CA ALA A 83 -3.11 -14.06 -4.02
C ALA A 83 -1.77 -14.60 -4.55
N PHE A 84 -0.77 -13.73 -4.76
CA PHE A 84 0.56 -14.19 -5.15
C PHE A 84 1.23 -15.00 -4.02
N ALA A 85 1.15 -14.54 -2.77
CA ALA A 85 1.68 -15.29 -1.63
C ALA A 85 0.95 -16.63 -1.43
N GLU A 86 -0.37 -16.66 -1.62
CA GLU A 86 -1.21 -17.87 -1.57
C GLU A 86 -0.79 -18.90 -2.64
N HIS A 87 -0.51 -18.43 -3.86
CA HIS A 87 -0.18 -19.27 -5.00
C HIS A 87 1.27 -19.78 -5.00
N TYR A 88 2.24 -18.89 -4.77
CA TYR A 88 3.67 -19.22 -4.90
C TYR A 88 4.29 -19.82 -3.64
N ILE A 89 3.75 -19.55 -2.45
CA ILE A 89 4.32 -20.02 -1.19
C ILE A 89 3.43 -21.08 -0.56
N SER A 90 2.27 -20.68 -0.04
CA SER A 90 1.30 -21.57 0.58
C SER A 90 -0.02 -20.85 0.90
N PRO A 91 -1.13 -21.58 1.08
CA PRO A 91 -2.40 -20.99 1.52
C PRO A 91 -2.31 -20.22 2.84
N LEU A 92 -1.48 -20.71 3.77
CA LEU A 92 -1.26 -20.05 5.06
C LEU A 92 -0.50 -18.73 4.87
N ALA A 93 0.53 -18.71 4.01
CA ALA A 93 1.26 -17.47 3.70
C ALA A 93 0.34 -16.40 3.09
N GLY A 94 -0.56 -16.80 2.19
CA GLY A 94 -1.60 -15.90 1.65
C GLY A 94 -2.51 -15.30 2.71
N PHE A 95 -2.97 -16.12 3.67
CA PHE A 95 -3.77 -15.66 4.80
C PHE A 95 -3.00 -14.68 5.70
N LEU A 96 -1.76 -15.02 6.07
CA LEU A 96 -0.92 -14.16 6.90
C LEU A 96 -0.66 -12.81 6.24
N VAL A 97 -0.31 -12.78 4.95
CA VAL A 97 -0.05 -11.55 4.22
C VAL A 97 -1.29 -10.65 4.17
N ARG A 98 -2.47 -11.22 3.90
CA ARG A 98 -3.74 -10.49 3.90
C ARG A 98 -4.07 -9.93 5.28
N TYR A 99 -3.83 -10.71 6.34
CA TYR A 99 -4.06 -10.28 7.72
C TYR A 99 -3.08 -9.18 8.14
N SER A 100 -1.78 -9.35 7.90
CA SER A 100 -0.76 -8.34 8.18
C SER A 100 -1.03 -7.03 7.44
N TYR A 101 -1.48 -7.11 6.19
CA TYR A 101 -1.88 -5.92 5.43
C TYR A 101 -3.09 -5.22 6.05
N TRP A 102 -4.12 -5.96 6.43
CA TRP A 102 -5.28 -5.39 7.12
C TRP A 102 -4.87 -4.71 8.43
N THR A 103 -4.03 -5.35 9.25
CA THR A 103 -3.52 -4.74 10.50
C THR A 103 -2.71 -3.48 10.23
N CYS A 104 -1.88 -3.46 9.18
CA CYS A 104 -1.14 -2.28 8.75
C CYS A 104 -2.09 -1.12 8.39
N ILE A 105 -3.17 -1.39 7.64
CA ILE A 105 -4.19 -0.38 7.32
C ILE A 105 -4.87 0.14 8.58
N VAL A 106 -5.26 -0.73 9.51
CA VAL A 106 -5.90 -0.30 10.77
C VAL A 106 -4.99 0.66 11.55
N MET A 107 -3.68 0.37 11.62
CA MET A 107 -2.71 1.27 12.24
C MET A 107 -2.55 2.58 11.45
N ALA A 108 -2.52 2.51 10.12
CA ALA A 108 -2.42 3.70 9.25
C ALA A 108 -3.63 4.63 9.41
N VAL A 109 -4.85 4.09 9.52
CA VAL A 109 -6.05 4.90 9.81
C VAL A 109 -5.90 5.58 11.18
N GLY A 110 -5.32 4.90 12.18
CA GLY A 110 -4.99 5.51 13.46
C GLY A 110 -4.04 6.71 13.33
N THR A 111 -2.98 6.59 12.52
CA THR A 111 -2.05 7.71 12.28
C THR A 111 -2.70 8.85 11.49
N GLU A 112 -3.64 8.56 10.60
CA GLU A 112 -4.43 9.58 9.91
C GLU A 112 -5.28 10.41 10.87
N VAL A 113 -5.95 9.77 11.82
CA VAL A 113 -6.75 10.48 12.85
C VAL A 113 -5.86 11.36 13.72
N THR A 114 -4.65 10.90 14.10
CA THR A 114 -3.69 11.71 14.85
C THR A 114 -3.24 12.94 14.04
N ALA A 115 -2.93 12.75 12.75
CA ALA A 115 -2.53 13.85 11.88
C ALA A 115 -3.63 14.91 11.76
N VAL A 116 -4.89 14.48 11.59
CA VAL A 116 -6.04 15.39 11.53
C VAL A 116 -6.18 16.18 12.82
N ALA A 117 -6.06 15.53 13.99
CA ALA A 117 -6.14 16.21 15.28
C ALA A 117 -5.07 17.30 15.45
N GLU A 118 -3.82 17.00 15.08
CA GLU A 118 -2.71 17.97 15.13
C GLU A 118 -2.93 19.14 14.18
N TYR A 119 -3.37 18.88 12.95
CA TYR A 119 -3.64 19.94 11.97
C TYR A 119 -4.83 20.80 12.37
N MET A 120 -5.88 20.23 12.98
CA MET A 120 -7.02 21.01 13.47
C MET A 120 -6.63 21.95 14.61
N GLN A 121 -5.78 21.52 15.54
CA GLN A 121 -5.26 22.39 16.60
C GLN A 121 -4.43 23.56 16.06
N TYR A 122 -3.70 23.34 14.97
CA TYR A 122 -2.94 24.43 14.33
C TYR A 122 -3.87 25.50 13.70
N TRP A 123 -4.99 25.08 13.10
CA TRP A 123 -5.91 26.00 12.39
C TRP A 123 -7.00 26.61 13.28
N PHE A 124 -7.47 25.86 14.29
CA PHE A 124 -8.49 26.27 15.24
C PHE A 124 -8.00 26.01 16.67
N PRO A 125 -7.24 26.96 17.27
CA PRO A 125 -6.74 26.81 18.63
C PRO A 125 -7.86 26.81 19.67
#